data_AF-A0A401Q8C9-F1
#
_entry.id   AF-A0A401Q8C9-F1
#
_cell.length_a   1.000
_cell.length_b   1.000
_cell.length_c   1.000
_cell.angle_alpha   90.00
_cell.angle_beta   90.00
_cell.angle_gamma   90.00
#
_symmetry.space_group_name_H-M   'P 1'
#
loop_
_entity.id
_entity.type
_entity.pdbx_description
1 polymer ?
#
loop_
_entity_poly.entity_id
_entity_poly.type
_entity_poly.pdbx_seq_one_letter_code
_entity_poly.pdbx_strand_id
1 'polypeptide(L)'
;IRMQYSTGGPVSNATIYLFNSMIPGAEKVSTDENGIAPFSLDTSSWGSESVSFIAMYQFNNQVLWRPSPIHGKARHTAKLFYSRSNSYLSISKHSQELACDSELDVNVDYIIKALSALGKRDLDVFYLVMSRGLIVTLKKITISVGGSE
;
A
#
# COMPACT_ATOMS: atom_id res chain seq x y z
N ILE A 1 0.52 -8.98 -2.08
CA ILE A 1 -0.25 -10.15 -1.59
C ILE A 1 0.76 -11.23 -1.19
N ARG A 2 0.58 -11.94 -0.07
CA ARG A 2 1.45 -13.07 0.30
C ARG A 2 0.70 -14.39 0.09
N MET A 3 1.33 -15.32 -0.61
CA MET A 3 0.84 -16.67 -0.83
C MET A 3 1.79 -17.67 -0.18
N GLN A 4 1.22 -18.58 0.60
CA GLN A 4 1.97 -19.59 1.35
C GLN A 4 1.21 -20.92 1.38
N TYR A 5 1.93 -22.02 1.49
CA TYR A 5 1.37 -23.32 1.79
C TYR A 5 0.81 -23.35 3.23
N SER A 6 -0.02 -24.35 3.54
CA SER A 6 -0.51 -24.60 4.90
C SER A 6 0.63 -24.87 5.90
N THR A 7 1.78 -25.35 5.41
CA THR A 7 3.02 -25.57 6.17
C THR A 7 3.82 -24.27 6.40
N GLY A 8 3.40 -23.14 5.83
CA GLY A 8 4.04 -21.83 5.99
C GLY A 8 5.09 -21.46 4.94
N GLY A 9 5.49 -22.40 4.08
CA GLY A 9 6.46 -22.12 2.99
C GLY A 9 5.88 -21.20 1.90
N PRO A 10 6.70 -20.36 1.24
CA PRO A 10 6.24 -19.46 0.18
C PRO A 10 5.82 -20.23 -1.08
N VAL A 11 4.87 -19.67 -1.84
CA VAL A 11 4.46 -20.21 -3.15
C VAL A 11 4.90 -19.24 -4.24
N SER A 12 5.94 -19.61 -5.00
CA SER A 12 6.49 -18.80 -6.09
C SER A 12 5.82 -19.07 -7.44
N ASN A 13 5.88 -18.08 -8.34
CA ASN A 13 5.38 -18.16 -9.72
C ASN A 13 3.89 -18.58 -9.83
N ALA A 14 3.09 -18.17 -8.86
CA ALA A 14 1.66 -18.43 -8.82
C ALA A 14 0.88 -17.22 -9.36
N THR A 15 -0.02 -17.44 -10.32
CA THR A 15 -0.94 -16.40 -10.79
C THR A 15 -2.12 -16.23 -9.84
N ILE A 16 -2.25 -15.03 -9.28
CA ILE A 16 -3.34 -14.59 -8.42
C ILE A 16 -4.25 -13.66 -9.23
N TYR A 17 -5.55 -13.88 -9.12
CA TYR A 17 -6.61 -13.03 -9.65
C TYR A 17 -7.02 -12.05 -8.57
N LEU A 18 -6.68 -10.77 -8.78
CA LEU A 18 -7.00 -9.66 -7.89
C LEU A 18 -8.23 -8.91 -8.42
N PHE A 19 -9.30 -8.95 -7.63
CA PHE A 19 -10.51 -8.17 -7.86
C PHE A 19 -10.50 -6.94 -6.96
N ASN A 20 -10.98 -5.82 -7.48
CA ASN A 20 -11.27 -4.63 -6.69
C ASN A 20 -12.71 -4.15 -6.97
N SER A 21 -13.30 -3.40 -6.03
CA SER A 21 -14.70 -2.96 -6.15
C SER A 21 -14.91 -1.79 -7.12
N MET A 22 -13.85 -1.15 -7.62
CA MET A 22 -13.96 0.06 -8.46
C MET A 22 -13.93 -0.25 -9.95
N ILE A 23 -13.18 -1.27 -10.37
CA ILE A 23 -12.96 -1.61 -11.78
C ILE A 23 -13.44 -3.04 -12.02
N PRO A 24 -14.29 -3.29 -13.03
CA PRO A 24 -14.74 -4.63 -13.35
C PRO A 24 -13.59 -5.49 -13.88
N GLY A 25 -13.61 -6.78 -13.54
CA GLY A 25 -12.62 -7.75 -13.97
C GLY A 25 -11.58 -8.08 -12.90
N ALA A 26 -10.66 -8.98 -13.26
CA ALA A 26 -9.55 -9.39 -12.41
C ALA A 26 -8.23 -8.97 -13.03
N GLU A 27 -7.40 -8.31 -12.25
CA GLU A 27 -5.99 -8.13 -12.57
C GLU A 27 -5.24 -9.43 -12.24
N LYS A 28 -4.29 -9.81 -13.10
CA LYS A 28 -3.44 -10.98 -12.87
C LYS A 28 -2.11 -10.51 -12.32
N VAL A 29 -1.77 -10.99 -11.13
CA VAL A 29 -0.50 -10.69 -10.47
C VAL A 29 0.21 -11.98 -10.12
N SER A 30 1.52 -12.03 -10.24
CA SER A 30 2.32 -13.23 -10.02
C SER A 30 3.18 -13.11 -8.77
N THR A 31 3.34 -14.21 -8.04
CA THR A 31 4.21 -14.24 -6.86
C THR A 31 5.68 -14.43 -7.24
N ASP A 32 6.55 -13.74 -6.50
CA ASP A 32 8.01 -13.91 -6.55
C ASP A 32 8.48 -15.14 -5.75
N GLU A 33 9.79 -15.33 -5.64
CA GLU A 33 10.43 -16.40 -4.88
C GLU A 33 10.05 -16.43 -3.39
N ASN A 34 9.67 -15.28 -2.82
CA ASN A 34 9.24 -15.12 -1.43
C ASN A 34 7.72 -15.32 -1.27
N GLY A 35 7.02 -15.69 -2.34
CA GLY A 35 5.57 -15.84 -2.35
C GLY A 35 4.83 -14.50 -2.30
N ILE A 36 5.48 -13.40 -2.67
CA ILE A 36 4.92 -12.05 -2.66
C ILE A 36 4.54 -11.65 -4.08
N ALA A 37 3.27 -11.28 -4.28
CA ALA A 37 2.81 -10.65 -5.52
C ALA A 37 2.60 -9.14 -5.28
N PRO A 38 3.49 -8.28 -5.79
CA PRO A 38 3.30 -6.83 -5.76
C PRO A 38 2.25 -6.40 -6.81
N PHE A 39 1.58 -5.29 -6.54
CA PHE A 39 0.64 -4.65 -7.47
C PHE A 39 0.54 -3.15 -7.15
N SER A 40 0.13 -2.36 -8.14
CA SER A 40 -0.11 -0.92 -8.00
C SER A 40 -1.38 -0.55 -8.74
N LEU A 41 -2.08 0.48 -8.28
CA LEU A 41 -3.39 0.86 -8.78
C LEU A 41 -3.42 2.37 -9.02
N ASP A 42 -3.95 2.78 -10.17
CA ASP A 42 -4.29 4.18 -10.41
C ASP A 42 -5.64 4.47 -9.73
N THR A 43 -5.60 5.32 -8.70
CA THR A 43 -6.77 5.70 -7.90
C THR A 43 -7.36 7.06 -8.31
N SER A 44 -6.91 7.65 -9.41
CA SER A 44 -7.30 9.02 -9.82
C SER A 44 -8.81 9.19 -10.03
N SER A 45 -9.50 8.13 -10.46
CA SER A 45 -10.94 8.13 -10.77
C SER A 45 -11.84 7.62 -9.63
N TRP A 46 -11.27 7.23 -8.49
CA TRP A 46 -11.97 6.45 -7.45
C TRP A 46 -12.72 7.31 -6.41
N GLY A 47 -12.63 8.63 -6.51
CA GLY A 47 -13.38 9.55 -5.65
C GLY A 47 -13.09 9.36 -4.15
N SER A 48 -14.15 9.32 -3.33
CA SER A 48 -14.06 9.19 -1.86
C SER A 48 -14.57 7.87 -1.31
N GLU A 49 -14.73 6.86 -2.18
CA GLU A 49 -15.26 5.56 -1.79
C GLU A 49 -14.17 4.63 -1.25
N SER A 50 -14.55 3.74 -0.33
CA SER A 50 -13.65 2.69 0.16
C SER A 50 -13.55 1.56 -0.86
N VAL A 51 -12.35 1.01 -1.05
CA VAL A 51 -12.10 -0.03 -2.05
C VAL A 51 -11.94 -1.37 -1.39
N SER A 52 -12.77 -2.33 -1.79
CA SER A 52 -12.68 -3.71 -1.34
C SER A 52 -11.93 -4.57 -2.35
N PHE A 53 -10.99 -5.37 -1.86
CA PHE A 53 -10.15 -6.26 -2.63
C PHE A 53 -10.45 -7.71 -2.29
N ILE A 54 -10.43 -8.58 -3.31
CA ILE A 54 -10.48 -10.03 -3.16
C ILE A 54 -9.37 -10.64 -4.01
N ALA A 55 -8.50 -11.44 -3.40
CA ALA A 55 -7.45 -12.16 -4.10
C ALA A 55 -7.77 -13.67 -4.12
N MET A 56 -7.68 -14.29 -5.30
CA MET A 56 -7.97 -15.70 -5.53
C MET A 56 -6.85 -16.38 -6.32
N TYR A 57 -6.42 -17.56 -5.87
CA TYR A 57 -5.52 -18.43 -6.62
C TYR A 57 -6.34 -19.49 -7.37
N GLN A 58 -5.94 -19.81 -8.61
CA GLN A 58 -6.61 -20.80 -9.48
C GLN A 58 -8.13 -20.59 -9.57
N PHE A 59 -8.54 -19.51 -10.24
CA PHE A 59 -9.93 -19.26 -10.61
C PHE A 59 -10.39 -20.29 -11.65
N ASN A 60 -10.60 -21.55 -11.24
CA ASN A 60 -11.11 -22.59 -12.10
C ASN A 60 -12.63 -22.62 -12.08
N ASN A 61 -13.20 -22.63 -13.29
CA ASN A 61 -14.60 -22.95 -13.52
C ASN A 61 -14.80 -24.42 -13.10
N GLN A 62 -15.75 -24.67 -12.20
CA GLN A 62 -15.98 -25.98 -11.60
C GLN A 62 -16.23 -27.03 -12.69
N VAL A 63 -15.23 -27.86 -12.99
CA VAL A 63 -15.46 -29.09 -13.75
C VAL A 63 -16.01 -30.10 -12.74
N LEU A 64 -17.32 -30.36 -12.83
CA LEU A 64 -18.17 -31.10 -11.89
C LEU A 64 -17.71 -32.54 -11.51
N TRP A 65 -16.59 -33.03 -12.05
CA TRP A 65 -16.16 -34.42 -11.96
C TRP A 65 -14.82 -34.64 -11.22
N ARG A 66 -14.23 -33.58 -10.66
CA ARG A 66 -13.03 -33.68 -9.81
C ARG A 66 -13.14 -32.71 -8.63
N PRO A 67 -12.92 -33.16 -7.37
CA PRO A 67 -12.76 -32.22 -6.26
C PRO A 67 -11.53 -31.35 -6.55
N SER A 68 -11.76 -30.10 -6.95
CA SER A 68 -10.69 -29.13 -7.08
C SER A 68 -10.21 -28.73 -5.69
N PRO A 69 -8.89 -28.57 -5.48
CA PRO A 69 -8.37 -28.09 -4.21
C PRO A 69 -8.98 -26.72 -3.89
N ILE A 70 -9.54 -26.57 -2.68
CA ILE A 70 -10.10 -25.31 -2.21
C ILE A 70 -8.95 -24.49 -1.63
N HIS A 71 -8.58 -23.42 -2.33
CA HIS A 71 -7.58 -22.47 -1.86
C HIS A 71 -8.23 -21.32 -1.09
N GLY A 72 -7.56 -20.86 -0.04
CA GLY A 72 -7.99 -19.69 0.73
C GLY A 72 -8.03 -18.43 -0.14
N LYS A 73 -8.99 -17.55 0.17
CA LYS A 73 -9.11 -16.22 -0.46
C LYS A 73 -8.69 -15.16 0.55
N ALA A 74 -7.99 -14.12 0.09
CA ALA A 74 -7.71 -12.96 0.92
C ALA A 74 -8.72 -11.84 0.61
N ARG A 75 -9.16 -11.13 1.66
CA ARG A 75 -10.01 -9.94 1.53
C ARG A 75 -9.39 -8.78 2.27
N HIS A 76 -9.47 -7.58 1.70
CA HIS A 76 -8.99 -6.36 2.33
C HIS A 76 -9.86 -5.17 1.92
N THR A 77 -10.01 -4.17 2.78
CA THR A 77 -10.70 -2.93 2.43
C THR A 77 -9.78 -1.75 2.73
N ALA A 78 -9.42 -1.01 1.69
CA ALA A 78 -8.67 0.23 1.80
C ALA A 78 -9.66 1.40 1.95
N LYS A 79 -9.42 2.26 2.94
CA LYS A 79 -10.20 3.49 3.15
C LYS A 79 -9.39 4.68 2.67
N LEU A 80 -10.08 5.67 2.12
CA LEU A 80 -9.46 6.94 1.75
C LEU A 80 -8.95 7.66 3.01
N PHE A 81 -7.76 8.26 2.89
CA PHE A 81 -7.29 9.21 3.88
C PHE A 81 -8.08 10.52 3.76
N TYR A 82 -8.76 10.94 4.82
CA TYR A 82 -9.51 12.20 4.81
C TYR A 82 -8.56 13.40 4.92
N SER A 83 -8.65 14.32 3.97
CA SER A 83 -7.98 15.62 4.04
C SER A 83 -8.92 16.72 3.56
N ARG A 84 -9.21 17.68 4.43
CA ARG A 84 -10.03 18.86 4.09
C ARG A 84 -9.42 19.73 2.99
N SER A 85 -8.08 19.81 2.91
CA SER A 85 -7.36 20.65 1.95
C SER A 85 -6.92 19.89 0.69
N ASN A 86 -7.34 18.62 0.53
CA ASN A 86 -6.80 17.70 -0.48
C ASN A 86 -5.26 17.69 -0.54
N SER A 87 -4.60 17.81 0.62
CA SER A 87 -3.15 17.73 0.76
C SER A 87 -2.80 16.51 1.62
N TYR A 88 -1.76 15.78 1.24
CA TYR A 88 -1.47 14.44 1.74
C TYR A 88 0.03 14.27 2.00
N LEU A 89 0.35 13.48 3.02
CA LEU A 89 1.69 12.97 3.31
C LEU A 89 1.59 11.45 3.37
N SER A 90 2.52 10.76 2.70
CA SER A 90 2.59 9.30 2.66
C SER A 90 3.99 8.86 3.06
N ILE A 91 4.09 8.04 4.10
CA ILE A 91 5.35 7.46 4.53
C ILE A 91 5.50 6.11 3.82
N SER A 92 6.61 5.93 3.10
CA SER A 92 6.93 4.65 2.46
C SER A 92 7.09 3.56 3.51
N LYS A 93 6.44 2.41 3.29
CA LYS A 93 6.55 1.26 4.18
C LYS A 93 7.87 0.53 3.92
N HIS A 94 8.66 0.35 4.96
CA HIS A 94 9.81 -0.54 4.96
C HIS A 94 9.40 -1.84 5.66
N SER A 95 9.49 -2.97 4.95
CA SER A 95 9.08 -4.29 5.46
C SER A 95 10.20 -5.07 6.14
N GLN A 96 11.41 -4.54 6.15
CA GLN A 96 12.59 -5.21 6.69
C GLN A 96 12.76 -4.86 8.18
N GLU A 97 13.12 -5.86 8.97
CA GLU A 97 13.50 -5.66 10.36
C GLU A 97 14.82 -4.89 10.43
N LEU A 98 14.83 -3.81 11.19
CA LEU A 98 16.02 -3.00 11.42
C LEU A 98 16.85 -3.61 12.54
N ALA A 99 18.12 -3.89 12.24
CA ALA A 99 19.07 -4.26 13.28
C ALA A 99 19.32 -3.08 14.23
N CYS A 100 19.72 -3.39 15.47
CA CYS A 100 20.19 -2.36 16.39
C CYS A 100 21.34 -1.57 15.75
N ASP A 101 21.40 -0.27 16.06
CA ASP A 101 22.44 0.66 15.61
C ASP A 101 22.55 0.83 14.07
N SER A 102 21.55 0.38 13.31
CA SER A 102 21.43 0.66 11.88
C SER A 102 20.62 1.92 11.60
N GLU A 103 20.94 2.58 10.49
CA GLU A 103 20.19 3.75 10.00
C GLU A 103 19.18 3.33 8.91
N LEU A 104 18.01 3.99 8.90
CA LEU A 104 17.00 3.80 7.87
C LEU A 104 16.63 5.16 7.26
N ASP A 105 16.82 5.26 5.95
CA ASP A 105 16.24 6.35 5.17
C ASP A 105 14.74 6.12 5.00
N VAL A 106 13.94 7.01 5.59
CA VAL A 106 12.48 6.98 5.51
C VAL A 106 12.02 7.99 4.47
N ASN A 107 11.52 7.49 3.35
CA ASN A 107 10.98 8.32 2.28
C ASN A 107 9.55 8.77 2.59
N VAL A 108 9.29 10.06 2.41
CA VAL A 108 7.98 10.68 2.61
C VAL A 108 7.57 11.42 1.35
N ASP A 109 6.51 10.93 0.71
CA ASP A 109 5.88 11.58 -0.43
C ASP A 109 4.83 12.58 0.04
N TYR A 110 4.69 13.70 -0.66
CA TYR A 110 3.73 14.73 -0.31
C TYR A 110 3.01 15.34 -1.50
N ILE A 111 1.76 15.73 -1.29
CA ILE A 111 0.96 16.52 -2.22
C ILE A 111 0.37 17.67 -1.42
N ILE A 112 0.68 18.93 -1.78
CA ILE A 112 0.18 20.11 -1.07
C ILE A 112 -0.58 21.01 -2.06
N LYS A 113 -1.91 20.88 -2.12
CA LYS A 113 -2.75 21.55 -3.13
C LYS A 113 -3.11 23.00 -2.80
N ALA A 114 -3.35 23.33 -1.54
CA ALA A 114 -3.84 24.67 -1.17
C ALA A 114 -2.76 25.76 -1.23
N LEU A 115 -1.48 25.37 -1.28
CA LEU A 115 -0.35 26.30 -1.20
C LEU A 115 0.30 26.58 -2.55
N SER A 116 0.12 25.70 -3.54
CA SER A 116 0.68 25.91 -4.89
C SER A 116 0.08 27.13 -5.60
N ALA A 117 -1.17 27.52 -5.28
CA ALA A 117 -1.84 28.68 -5.87
C ALA A 117 -1.39 30.04 -5.30
N LEU A 118 -0.59 30.07 -4.22
CA LEU A 118 -0.29 31.29 -3.45
C LEU A 118 1.21 31.65 -3.41
N GLY A 119 2.01 31.11 -4.32
CA GLY A 119 3.46 31.34 -4.41
C GLY A 119 4.30 30.39 -3.55
N LYS A 120 5.63 30.54 -3.63
CA LYS A 120 6.59 29.73 -2.85
C LYS A 120 6.48 30.03 -1.37
N ARG A 121 6.38 28.99 -0.54
CA ARG A 121 6.23 29.07 0.93
C ARG A 121 6.96 27.94 1.62
N ASP A 122 7.42 28.22 2.83
CA ASP A 122 8.05 27.22 3.69
C ASP A 122 7.03 26.63 4.65
N LEU A 123 7.09 25.31 4.82
CA LEU A 123 6.25 24.54 5.72
C LEU A 123 7.10 23.75 6.70
N ASP A 124 6.73 23.82 7.96
CA ASP A 124 7.32 22.98 9.00
C ASP A 124 6.59 21.63 9.08
N VAL A 125 7.32 20.56 8.84
CA VAL A 125 6.88 19.18 9.03
C VAL A 125 7.54 18.64 10.29
N PHE A 126 6.72 18.12 11.20
CA PHE A 126 7.18 17.49 12.43
C PHE A 126 7.05 15.98 12.29
N TYR A 127 8.14 15.25 12.55
CA TYR A 127 8.10 13.79 12.60
C TYR A 127 8.42 13.29 14.00
N LEU A 128 7.70 12.22 14.38
CA LEU A 128 7.78 11.60 15.69
C LEU A 128 8.12 10.13 15.54
N VAL A 129 9.11 9.66 16.30
CA VAL A 129 9.40 8.23 16.45
C VAL A 129 8.88 7.80 17.80
N MET A 130 8.06 6.75 17.81
CA MET A 130 7.50 6.20 19.04
C MET A 130 8.00 4.78 19.29
N SER A 131 8.34 4.49 20.54
CA SER A 131 8.70 3.15 21.00
C SER A 131 8.13 2.91 22.39
N ARG A 132 7.54 1.73 22.61
CA ARG A 132 6.92 1.34 23.90
C ARG A 132 5.94 2.39 24.46
N GLY A 133 5.19 3.06 23.59
CA GLY A 133 4.22 4.09 23.97
C GLY A 133 4.80 5.47 24.30
N LEU A 134 6.11 5.68 24.10
CA LEU A 134 6.78 6.96 24.34
C LEU A 134 7.32 7.56 23.04
N ILE A 135 7.36 8.90 22.97
CA ILE A 135 8.05 9.63 21.90
C ILE A 135 9.53 9.62 22.23
N VAL A 136 10.32 8.92 21.43
CA VAL A 136 11.79 8.83 21.58
C VAL A 136 12.53 9.85 20.72
N THR A 137 11.88 10.36 19.68
CA THR A 137 12.45 11.40 18.82
C THR A 137 11.34 12.29 18.30
N LEU A 138 11.57 13.61 18.35
CA LEU A 138 10.76 14.64 17.71
C LEU A 138 11.72 15.54 16.95
N LYS A 139 11.56 15.66 15.64
CA LYS A 139 12.31 16.66 14.86
C LYS A 139 11.38 17.46 13.96
N LYS A 140 11.84 18.66 13.63
CA LYS A 140 11.24 19.57 12.67
C LYS A 140 12.12 19.60 11.42
N ILE A 141 11.50 19.46 10.26
CA ILE A 141 12.11 19.74 8.96
C ILE A 141 11.27 20.81 8.27
N THR A 142 11.92 21.73 7.58
CA THR A 142 11.24 22.75 6.80
C THR A 142 11.33 22.39 5.32
N ILE A 143 10.18 22.31 4.64
CA ILE A 143 10.09 22.05 3.20
C ILE A 143 9.55 23.29 2.49
N SER A 144 10.13 23.65 1.36
CA SER A 144 9.59 24.70 0.51
C SER A 144 8.61 24.12 -0.51
N VAL A 145 7.39 24.66 -0.59
CA VAL A 145 6.33 24.24 -1.50
C VAL A 145 5.82 25.43 -2.31
N GLY A 146 5.43 25.20 -3.56
CA GLY A 146 4.96 26.26 -4.46
C GLY A 146 6.07 26.92 -5.28
N GLY A 147 5.67 27.44 -6.46
CA GLY A 147 6.57 27.86 -7.53
C GLY A 147 6.55 26.84 -8.68
N SER A 148 5.91 27.19 -9.78
CA SER A 148 6.17 26.55 -11.08
C SER A 148 7.41 27.22 -11.68
N GLU A 149 8.32 26.43 -12.25
CA GLU A 149 9.02 26.89 -13.45
C GLU A 149 8.04 26.99 -14.61
#